data_AF-A0AAU1T4K2-F1
#
_entry.id   AF-A0AAU1T4K2-F1
#
_cell.length_a   1.000
_cell.length_b   1.000
_cell.length_c   1.000
_cell.angle_alpha   90.00
_cell.angle_beta   90.00
_cell.angle_gamma   90.00
#
_symmetry.space_group_name_H-M   'P 1'
#
loop_
_entity.id
_entity.type
_entity.pdbx_description
1 polymer ?
#
loop_
_entity_poly.entity_id
_entity_poly.type
_entity_poly.pdbx_seq_one_letter_code
_entity_poly.pdbx_strand_id
1 'polypeptide(L)'
;MHRIDALLREYDRARAYTDDLWRDLTPDEVTWRPHENSSAIGWHLGHQAHVAHFLVRNLTAAEPSPDPELDGLMDSANPEKFRGALPTVERLNAFRDTVAERVHARMGGIASGNVSAPEQLTVVGAHLLTALINHEYQHDQWISEVRADNLGHPLPPDPKADHVRRVDGYLLIDGL
;
A
#
# COMPACT_ATOMS: atom_id res chain seq x y z
N MET A 1 14.51 14.57 -8.58
CA MET A 1 14.73 13.21 -8.03
C MET A 1 14.96 13.38 -6.55
N HIS A 2 13.92 13.16 -5.74
CA HIS A 2 14.07 13.31 -4.29
C HIS A 2 14.97 12.27 -3.66
N ARG A 3 15.42 12.65 -2.47
CA ARG A 3 16.07 11.75 -1.54
C ARG A 3 15.05 10.74 -1.01
N ILE A 4 15.43 9.47 -1.02
CA ILE A 4 14.65 8.34 -0.51
C ILE A 4 14.01 8.63 0.85
N ASP A 5 14.69 9.32 1.77
CA ASP A 5 14.15 9.65 3.09
C ASP A 5 12.87 10.48 3.04
N ALA A 6 12.73 11.39 2.07
CA ALA A 6 11.53 12.20 1.89
C ALA A 6 10.36 11.34 1.39
N LEU A 7 10.64 10.44 0.45
CA LEU A 7 9.66 9.49 -0.06
C LEU A 7 9.24 8.47 1.00
N LEU A 8 10.15 8.01 1.86
CA LEU A 8 9.79 7.11 2.97
C LEU A 8 8.83 7.77 3.96
N ARG A 9 9.05 9.06 4.30
CA ARG A 9 8.09 9.80 5.14
C ARG A 9 6.73 9.96 4.48
N GLU A 10 6.69 10.05 3.16
CA GLU A 10 5.43 10.14 2.43
C GLU A 10 4.76 8.77 2.28
N TYR A 11 5.53 7.70 2.15
CA TYR A 11 5.02 6.33 2.23
C TYR A 11 4.38 6.04 3.59
N ASP A 12 4.99 6.50 4.69
CA ASP A 12 4.40 6.42 6.03
C ASP A 12 3.10 7.23 6.13
N ARG A 13 3.04 8.41 5.50
CA ARG A 13 1.84 9.23 5.46
C ARG A 13 0.72 8.55 4.69
N ALA A 14 1.01 7.99 3.53
CA ALA A 14 0.03 7.29 2.71
C ALA A 14 -0.57 6.11 3.49
N ARG A 15 0.29 5.28 4.09
CA ARG A 15 -0.17 4.17 4.93
C ARG A 15 -0.98 4.60 6.15
N ALA A 16 -0.61 5.71 6.79
CA ALA A 16 -1.36 6.25 7.91
C ALA A 16 -2.74 6.75 7.47
N TYR A 17 -2.85 7.30 6.27
CA TYR A 17 -4.14 7.66 5.68
C TYR A 17 -4.97 6.42 5.35
N THR A 18 -4.38 5.37 4.76
CA THR A 18 -5.02 4.05 4.62
C THR A 18 -5.59 3.59 5.95
N ASP A 19 -4.82 3.69 7.02
CA ASP A 19 -5.20 3.29 8.37
C ASP A 19 -6.40 4.06 8.92
N ASP A 20 -6.44 5.38 8.71
CA ASP A 20 -7.59 6.22 9.09
C ASP A 20 -8.89 5.82 8.35
N LEU A 21 -8.79 5.12 7.21
CA LEU A 21 -9.94 4.62 6.46
C LEU A 21 -10.54 3.32 7.00
N TRP A 22 -9.86 2.57 7.86
CA TRP A 22 -10.38 1.26 8.29
C TRP A 22 -10.32 0.97 9.79
N ARG A 23 -9.46 1.65 10.56
CA ARG A 23 -9.18 1.29 11.96
C ARG A 23 -10.39 1.33 12.90
N ASP A 24 -11.41 2.13 12.57
CA ASP A 24 -12.66 2.24 13.34
C ASP A 24 -13.77 1.28 12.86
N LEU A 25 -13.54 0.54 11.76
CA LEU A 25 -14.47 -0.44 11.22
C LEU A 25 -14.40 -1.77 11.98
N THR A 26 -15.52 -2.47 12.02
CA THR A 26 -15.59 -3.83 12.57
C THR A 26 -14.92 -4.85 11.62
N PRO A 27 -14.48 -6.03 12.12
CA PRO A 27 -13.93 -7.07 11.26
C PRO A 27 -14.87 -7.53 10.14
N ASP A 28 -16.18 -7.54 10.40
CA ASP A 28 -17.20 -7.89 9.41
C ASP A 28 -17.25 -6.85 8.30
N GLU A 29 -17.21 -5.55 8.63
CA GLU A 29 -17.16 -4.47 7.64
C GLU A 29 -15.88 -4.51 6.80
N VAL A 30 -14.73 -4.82 7.41
CA VAL A 30 -13.44 -4.92 6.70
C VAL A 30 -13.43 -6.09 5.71
N THR A 31 -14.12 -7.18 6.02
CA THR A 31 -14.15 -8.38 5.16
C THR A 31 -15.36 -8.44 4.22
N TRP A 32 -16.34 -7.56 4.41
CA TRP A 32 -17.52 -7.44 3.58
C TRP A 32 -17.22 -6.78 2.22
N ARG A 33 -17.95 -7.21 1.17
CA ARG A 33 -17.90 -6.60 -0.15
C ARG A 33 -19.30 -6.28 -0.67
N PRO A 34 -19.50 -5.15 -1.38
CA PRO A 34 -20.79 -4.76 -1.97
C PRO A 34 -21.38 -5.77 -2.95
N HIS A 35 -20.55 -6.31 -3.84
CA HIS A 35 -20.96 -7.26 -4.88
C HIS A 35 -19.76 -8.11 -5.36
N GLU A 36 -20.03 -9.14 -6.18
CA GLU A 36 -18.99 -10.11 -6.63
C GLU A 36 -17.82 -9.48 -7.40
N ASN A 37 -18.06 -8.36 -8.09
CA ASN A 37 -17.05 -7.61 -8.82
C ASN A 37 -16.42 -6.46 -8.00
N SER A 38 -16.59 -6.48 -6.67
CA SER A 38 -15.96 -5.52 -5.76
C SER A 38 -15.03 -6.28 -4.83
N SER A 39 -13.95 -5.63 -4.44
CA SER A 39 -13.14 -6.08 -3.31
C SER A 39 -13.70 -5.57 -1.99
N ALA A 40 -13.43 -6.33 -0.93
CA ALA A 40 -13.58 -5.84 0.42
C ALA A 40 -12.39 -4.95 0.79
N ILE A 41 -12.56 -4.09 1.78
CA ILE A 41 -11.49 -3.21 2.30
C ILE A 41 -10.26 -4.04 2.68
N GLY A 42 -10.45 -5.16 3.38
CA GLY A 42 -9.38 -6.06 3.80
C GLY A 42 -8.56 -6.65 2.65
N TRP A 43 -9.14 -6.81 1.45
CA TRP A 43 -8.38 -7.24 0.28
C TRP A 43 -7.44 -6.13 -0.20
N HIS A 44 -7.91 -4.88 -0.27
CA HIS A 44 -7.07 -3.74 -0.65
C HIS A 44 -5.90 -3.55 0.32
N LEU A 45 -6.16 -3.68 1.63
CA LEU A 45 -5.14 -3.63 2.68
C LEU A 45 -4.01 -4.65 2.45
N GLY A 46 -4.37 -5.90 2.15
CA GLY A 46 -3.39 -6.95 1.84
C GLY A 46 -2.70 -6.72 0.48
N HIS A 47 -3.44 -6.27 -0.53
CA HIS A 47 -2.93 -6.01 -1.87
C HIS A 47 -1.87 -4.91 -1.92
N GLN A 48 -2.13 -3.78 -1.26
CA GLN A 48 -1.17 -2.68 -1.11
C GLN A 48 0.19 -3.19 -0.60
N ALA A 49 0.19 -3.96 0.49
CA ALA A 49 1.40 -4.57 1.03
C ALA A 49 2.01 -5.64 0.11
N HIS A 50 1.18 -6.46 -0.54
CA HIS A 50 1.68 -7.46 -1.49
C HIS A 50 2.44 -6.82 -2.65
N VAL A 51 1.89 -5.77 -3.26
CA VAL A 51 2.55 -5.03 -4.37
C VAL A 51 3.84 -4.37 -3.89
N ALA A 52 3.82 -3.70 -2.73
CA ALA A 52 5.01 -3.08 -2.15
C ALA A 52 6.14 -4.10 -1.98
N HIS A 53 5.87 -5.22 -1.35
CA HIS A 53 6.86 -6.28 -1.16
C HIS A 53 7.31 -6.90 -2.50
N PHE A 54 6.36 -7.21 -3.39
CA PHE A 54 6.65 -7.81 -4.70
C PHE A 54 7.58 -6.92 -5.55
N LEU A 55 7.31 -5.63 -5.63
CA LEU A 55 8.13 -4.71 -6.43
C LEU A 55 9.50 -4.46 -5.77
N VAL A 56 9.53 -4.19 -4.47
CA VAL A 56 10.79 -3.91 -3.76
C VAL A 56 11.72 -5.12 -3.81
N ARG A 57 11.21 -6.33 -3.55
CA ARG A 57 12.04 -7.54 -3.58
C ARG A 57 12.59 -7.79 -4.98
N ASN A 58 11.74 -7.79 -6.00
CA ASN A 58 12.18 -8.22 -7.34
C ASN A 58 13.09 -7.19 -8.02
N LEU A 59 12.97 -5.91 -7.68
CA LEU A 59 13.72 -4.84 -8.35
C LEU A 59 14.90 -4.33 -7.54
N THR A 60 14.99 -4.67 -6.25
CA THR A 60 16.10 -4.20 -5.42
C THR A 60 16.79 -5.31 -4.64
N ALA A 61 16.11 -6.35 -4.15
CA ALA A 61 16.74 -7.42 -3.36
C ALA A 61 15.90 -8.70 -3.33
N ALA A 62 16.47 -9.84 -3.75
CA ALA A 62 15.77 -11.12 -3.73
C ALA A 62 15.48 -11.63 -2.30
N GLU A 63 14.39 -11.15 -1.69
CA GLU A 63 13.87 -11.58 -0.39
C GLU A 63 12.64 -12.49 -0.53
N PRO A 64 12.45 -13.48 0.36
CA PRO A 64 11.25 -14.32 0.38
C PRO A 64 10.02 -13.54 0.88
N SER A 65 8.81 -13.94 0.44
CA SER A 65 7.56 -13.35 0.97
C SER A 65 7.45 -13.51 2.49
N PRO A 66 7.03 -12.46 3.23
CA PRO A 66 6.79 -12.59 4.67
C PRO A 66 5.58 -13.49 4.96
N ASP A 67 4.63 -13.61 4.02
CA ASP A 67 3.50 -14.52 4.11
C ASP A 67 3.14 -15.06 2.70
N PRO A 68 3.81 -16.13 2.23
CA PRO A 68 3.62 -16.67 0.88
C PRO A 68 2.19 -17.13 0.57
N GLU A 69 1.38 -17.45 1.58
CA GLU A 69 -0.02 -17.83 1.37
C GLU A 69 -0.87 -16.63 0.94
N LEU A 70 -0.51 -15.42 1.40
CA LEU A 70 -1.20 -14.19 1.00
C LEU A 70 -0.82 -13.74 -0.41
N ASP A 71 0.37 -14.09 -0.91
CA ASP A 71 0.81 -13.66 -2.25
C ASP A 71 -0.22 -14.01 -3.33
N GLY A 72 -0.75 -15.25 -3.33
CA GLY A 72 -1.76 -15.65 -4.31
C GLY A 72 -3.12 -15.01 -4.10
N LEU A 73 -3.52 -14.79 -2.84
CA LEU A 73 -4.81 -14.18 -2.50
C LEU A 73 -4.86 -12.69 -2.84
N MET A 74 -3.72 -12.00 -2.68
CA MET A 74 -3.58 -10.55 -2.85
C MET A 74 -3.16 -10.16 -4.27
N ASP A 75 -2.95 -11.12 -5.18
CA ASP A 75 -2.63 -10.84 -6.57
C ASP A 75 -3.86 -10.30 -7.33
N SER A 76 -3.77 -9.05 -7.82
CA SER A 76 -4.82 -8.41 -8.62
C SER A 76 -5.09 -9.09 -9.96
N ALA A 77 -4.17 -9.94 -10.45
CA ALA A 77 -4.40 -10.75 -11.65
C ALA A 77 -5.55 -11.75 -11.46
N ASN A 78 -5.92 -12.06 -10.21
CA ASN A 78 -7.12 -12.82 -9.88
C ASN A 78 -8.36 -11.91 -9.89
N PRO A 79 -9.36 -12.17 -10.76
CA PRO A 79 -10.63 -11.44 -10.76
C PRO A 79 -11.32 -11.45 -9.39
N GLU A 80 -12.06 -10.39 -9.08
CA GLU A 80 -12.69 -10.12 -7.77
C GLU A 80 -13.54 -11.29 -7.27
N LYS A 81 -14.32 -11.90 -8.17
CA LYS A 81 -15.17 -13.05 -7.85
C LYS A 81 -14.40 -14.29 -7.40
N PHE A 82 -13.11 -14.37 -7.71
CA PHE A 82 -12.21 -15.47 -7.35
C PHE A 82 -11.28 -15.13 -6.17
N ARG A 83 -11.35 -13.91 -5.64
CA ARG A 83 -10.67 -13.53 -4.39
C ARG A 83 -11.38 -14.30 -3.26
N GLY A 84 -10.67 -15.29 -2.71
CA GLY A 84 -11.20 -16.26 -1.75
C GLY A 84 -11.55 -15.64 -0.39
N ALA A 85 -11.70 -16.49 0.63
CA ALA A 85 -11.94 -16.02 1.99
C ALA A 85 -10.75 -15.17 2.48
N LEU A 86 -11.05 -13.98 3.01
CA LEU A 86 -10.02 -13.11 3.54
C LEU A 86 -9.49 -13.62 4.90
N PRO A 87 -8.19 -13.44 5.17
CA PRO A 87 -7.64 -13.67 6.50
C PRO A 87 -8.21 -12.67 7.52
N THR A 88 -7.91 -12.89 8.80
CA THR A 88 -8.33 -11.96 9.85
C THR A 88 -7.66 -10.60 9.72
N VAL A 89 -8.31 -9.57 10.27
CA VAL A 89 -7.77 -8.19 10.28
C VAL A 89 -6.40 -8.14 10.96
N GLU A 90 -6.18 -8.93 12.01
CA GLU A 90 -4.90 -9.02 12.71
C GLU A 90 -3.80 -9.58 11.81
N ARG A 91 -4.08 -10.62 11.01
CA ARG A 91 -3.11 -11.19 10.07
C ARG A 91 -2.80 -10.20 8.94
N LEU A 92 -3.81 -9.51 8.41
CA LEU A 92 -3.60 -8.45 7.40
C LEU A 92 -2.72 -7.32 7.96
N ASN A 93 -3.01 -6.86 9.18
CA ASN A 93 -2.22 -5.79 9.79
C ASN A 93 -0.78 -6.23 10.05
N ALA A 94 -0.57 -7.45 10.58
CA ALA A 94 0.77 -8.00 10.78
C ALA A 94 1.56 -8.13 9.47
N PHE A 95 0.89 -8.55 8.37
CA PHE A 95 1.50 -8.61 7.05
C PHE A 95 1.88 -7.20 6.56
N ARG A 96 0.97 -6.23 6.66
CA ARG A 96 1.23 -4.83 6.29
C ARG A 96 2.40 -4.24 7.06
N ASP A 97 2.47 -4.45 8.38
CA ASP A 97 3.53 -3.93 9.24
C ASP A 97 4.88 -4.54 8.85
N THR A 98 4.94 -5.87 8.70
CA THR A 98 6.16 -6.59 8.26
C THR A 98 6.66 -6.07 6.91
N VAL A 99 5.75 -5.84 5.96
CA VAL A 99 6.12 -5.29 4.64
C VAL A 99 6.65 -3.87 4.77
N ALA A 100 6.03 -3.00 5.58
CA ALA A 100 6.52 -1.64 5.83
C ALA A 100 7.96 -1.66 6.33
N GLU A 101 8.22 -2.47 7.35
CA GLU A 101 9.53 -2.61 7.95
C GLU A 101 10.58 -3.03 6.92
N ARG A 102 10.24 -3.99 6.04
CA ARG A 102 11.14 -4.44 4.96
C ARG A 102 11.38 -3.37 3.90
N VAL A 103 10.34 -2.65 3.47
CA VAL A 103 10.48 -1.51 2.55
C VAL A 103 11.40 -0.46 3.16
N HIS A 104 11.19 -0.07 4.41
CA HIS A 104 12.05 0.88 5.12
C HIS A 104 13.48 0.39 5.24
N ALA A 105 13.69 -0.85 5.70
CA ALA A 105 15.02 -1.42 5.84
C ALA A 105 15.77 -1.44 4.51
N ARG A 106 15.09 -1.83 3.42
CA ARG A 106 15.70 -1.91 2.10
C ARG A 106 16.04 -0.53 1.56
N MET A 107 15.09 0.40 1.60
CA MET A 107 15.26 1.76 1.08
C MET A 107 16.25 2.57 1.93
N GLY A 108 16.24 2.41 3.25
CA GLY A 108 17.26 2.98 4.14
C GLY A 108 18.65 2.42 3.88
N GLY A 109 18.77 1.12 3.59
CA GLY A 109 20.01 0.50 3.13
C GLY A 109 20.53 1.12 1.83
N ILE A 110 19.65 1.38 0.85
CA ILE A 110 20.01 2.06 -0.40
C ILE A 110 20.45 3.51 -0.12
N ALA A 111 19.67 4.26 0.66
CA ALA A 111 19.94 5.66 0.99
C ALA A 111 21.26 5.86 1.74
N SER A 112 21.64 4.90 2.60
CA SER A 112 22.90 4.91 3.36
C SER A 112 24.10 4.36 2.59
N GLY A 113 23.91 3.91 1.35
CA GLY A 113 24.97 3.32 0.53
C GLY A 113 25.35 1.89 0.90
N ASN A 114 24.58 1.22 1.77
CA ASN A 114 24.82 -0.14 2.25
C ASN A 114 24.32 -1.21 1.26
N VAL A 115 24.64 -1.02 -0.02
CA VAL A 115 24.28 -1.88 -1.14
C VAL A 115 25.39 -1.87 -2.18
N SER A 116 25.45 -2.86 -3.07
CA SER A 116 26.53 -2.97 -4.06
C SER A 116 26.54 -1.87 -5.13
N ALA A 117 25.39 -1.31 -5.48
CA ALA A 117 25.23 -0.29 -6.53
C ALA A 117 24.38 0.90 -6.03
N PRO A 118 24.88 1.70 -5.08
CA PRO A 118 24.05 2.65 -4.32
C PRO A 118 23.49 3.79 -5.18
N GLU A 119 24.26 4.35 -6.11
CA GLU A 119 23.78 5.43 -6.98
C GLU A 119 22.66 4.96 -7.92
N GLN A 120 22.86 3.80 -8.57
CA GLN A 120 21.87 3.21 -9.46
C GLN A 120 20.60 2.80 -8.69
N LEU A 121 20.74 2.16 -7.54
CA LEU A 121 19.61 1.78 -6.69
C LEU A 121 18.90 2.98 -6.08
N THR A 122 19.58 4.11 -5.89
CA THR A 122 18.94 5.35 -5.44
C THR A 122 17.95 5.86 -6.49
N VAL A 123 18.33 5.84 -7.78
CA VAL A 123 17.43 6.19 -8.90
C VAL A 123 16.23 5.24 -8.93
N VAL A 124 16.48 3.93 -8.89
CA VAL A 124 15.40 2.92 -8.93
C VAL A 124 14.48 3.03 -7.72
N GLY A 125 15.04 3.14 -6.52
CA GLY A 125 14.31 3.24 -5.27
C GLY A 125 13.40 4.47 -5.20
N ALA A 126 13.86 5.63 -5.71
CA ALA A 126 13.04 6.83 -5.77
C ALA A 126 11.81 6.66 -6.68
N HIS A 127 11.99 6.06 -7.87
CA HIS A 127 10.88 5.76 -8.77
C HIS A 127 9.92 4.72 -8.18
N LEU A 128 10.46 3.67 -7.54
CA LEU A 128 9.64 2.65 -6.89
C LEU A 128 8.80 3.22 -5.76
N LEU A 129 9.39 3.97 -4.84
CA LEU A 129 8.63 4.58 -3.74
C LEU A 129 7.55 5.51 -4.27
N THR A 130 7.84 6.33 -5.29
CA THR A 130 6.83 7.19 -5.91
C THR A 130 5.65 6.38 -6.46
N ALA A 131 5.95 5.29 -7.17
CA ALA A 131 4.91 4.40 -7.70
C ALA A 131 4.12 3.71 -6.59
N LEU A 132 4.77 3.26 -5.52
CA LEU A 132 4.12 2.60 -4.38
C LEU A 132 3.23 3.54 -3.58
N ILE A 133 3.67 4.78 -3.33
CA ILE A 133 2.86 5.80 -2.66
C ILE A 133 1.60 6.10 -3.47
N ASN A 134 1.75 6.28 -4.79
CA ASN A 134 0.62 6.53 -5.67
C ASN A 134 -0.31 5.32 -5.81
N HIS A 135 0.24 4.10 -5.75
CA HIS A 135 -0.55 2.87 -5.71
C HIS A 135 -1.31 2.72 -4.39
N GLU A 136 -0.71 3.08 -3.25
CA GLU A 136 -1.40 3.14 -1.96
C GLU A 136 -2.61 4.09 -2.05
N TYR A 137 -2.39 5.34 -2.46
CA TYR A 137 -3.45 6.33 -2.61
C TYR A 137 -4.51 5.96 -3.66
N GLN A 138 -4.14 5.22 -4.71
CA GLN A 138 -5.09 4.69 -5.66
C GLN A 138 -6.07 3.73 -4.98
N HIS A 139 -5.55 2.84 -4.14
CA HIS A 139 -6.37 1.89 -3.38
C HIS A 139 -7.17 2.57 -2.27
N ASP A 140 -6.65 3.65 -1.68
CA ASP A 140 -7.37 4.43 -0.68
C ASP A 140 -8.64 5.07 -1.25
N GLN A 141 -8.63 5.44 -2.54
CA GLN A 141 -9.84 5.91 -3.22
C GLN A 141 -10.90 4.82 -3.28
N TRP A 142 -10.54 3.58 -3.64
CA TRP A 142 -11.48 2.45 -3.67
C TRP A 142 -11.95 2.03 -2.28
N ILE A 143 -11.07 2.09 -1.28
CA ILE A 143 -11.46 1.89 0.13
C ILE A 143 -12.44 2.98 0.58
N SER A 144 -12.20 4.24 0.19
CA SER A 144 -13.06 5.37 0.52
C SER A 144 -14.47 5.21 -0.07
N GLU A 145 -14.58 4.74 -1.31
CA GLU A 145 -15.87 4.44 -1.95
C GLU A 145 -16.65 3.37 -1.16
N VAL A 146 -16.00 2.26 -0.78
CA VAL A 146 -16.66 1.23 0.05
C VAL A 146 -17.04 1.79 1.43
N ARG A 147 -16.14 2.51 2.08
CA ARG A 147 -16.35 3.10 3.41
C ARG A 147 -17.53 4.09 3.43
N ALA A 148 -17.56 5.04 2.51
CA ALA A 148 -18.54 6.11 2.51
C ALA A 148 -19.83 5.70 1.81
N ASP A 149 -19.76 5.20 0.58
CA ASP A 149 -20.94 5.00 -0.26
C ASP A 149 -21.69 3.73 0.10
N ASN A 150 -20.98 2.69 0.58
CA ASN A 150 -21.60 1.40 0.90
C ASN A 150 -21.80 1.17 2.40
N LEU A 151 -20.84 1.57 3.24
CA LEU A 151 -20.95 1.39 4.70
C LEU A 151 -21.49 2.64 5.43
N GLY A 152 -21.49 3.82 4.78
CA GLY A 152 -22.06 5.04 5.35
C GLY A 152 -21.16 5.73 6.38
N HIS A 153 -19.88 5.38 6.45
CA HIS A 153 -18.93 6.00 7.38
C HIS A 153 -18.31 7.28 6.79
N PRO A 154 -18.09 8.33 7.59
CA PRO A 154 -17.45 9.54 7.11
C PRO A 154 -15.99 9.26 6.70
N LEU A 155 -15.52 9.98 5.67
CA LEU A 155 -14.13 9.93 5.26
C LEU A 155 -13.26 10.80 6.20
N PRO A 156 -12.05 10.34 6.56
CA PRO A 156 -11.04 11.20 7.17
C PRO A 156 -10.63 12.31 6.19
N PRO A 157 -10.09 13.44 6.68
CA PRO A 157 -9.58 14.49 5.80
C PRO A 157 -8.37 14.00 5.00
N ASP A 158 -8.24 14.51 3.77
CA ASP A 158 -7.07 14.23 2.93
C ASP A 158 -5.75 14.51 3.66
N PRO A 159 -4.70 13.71 3.43
CA PRO A 159 -3.39 13.91 4.03
C PRO A 159 -2.81 15.26 3.62
N LYS A 160 -2.34 16.02 4.62
CA LYS A 160 -1.77 17.36 4.39
C LYS A 160 -0.30 17.26 3.99
N ALA A 161 0.00 17.44 2.71
CA ALA A 161 1.34 17.62 2.19
C ALA A 161 1.33 18.47 0.91
N ASP A 162 2.29 19.39 0.76
CA ASP A 162 2.34 20.35 -0.36
C ASP A 162 2.43 19.69 -1.75
N HIS A 163 2.88 18.45 -1.81
CA HIS A 163 3.10 17.69 -3.04
C HIS A 163 2.04 16.63 -3.31
N VAL A 164 1.08 16.44 -2.39
CA VAL A 164 -0.10 15.59 -2.61
C VAL A 164 -1.16 16.43 -3.31
N ARG A 165 -1.69 15.90 -4.41
CA ARG A 165 -2.77 16.52 -5.18
C ARG A 165 -3.78 15.48 -5.62
N ARG A 166 -4.99 15.94 -5.92
CA ARG A 166 -6.03 15.11 -6.53
C ARG A 166 -6.02 15.26 -8.05
N VAL A 167 -5.97 14.14 -8.77
CA VAL A 167 -6.08 14.08 -10.23
C VAL A 167 -7.05 12.95 -10.57
N ASP A 168 -8.05 13.25 -11.39
CA ASP A 168 -9.10 12.28 -11.80
C ASP A 168 -9.77 11.55 -10.63
N GLY A 169 -9.88 12.23 -9.48
CA GLY A 169 -10.47 11.68 -8.25
C GLY A 169 -9.46 10.98 -7.34
N TYR A 170 -8.25 10.66 -7.80
CA TYR A 170 -7.23 9.96 -7.02
C TYR A 170 -6.23 10.92 -6.39
N LEU A 171 -5.88 10.67 -5.12
CA LEU A 171 -4.73 11.32 -4.51
C LEU A 171 -3.45 10.75 -5.13
N LEU A 172 -2.48 11.63 -5.38
CA LEU A 172 -1.16 11.24 -5.84
C LEU A 172 -0.12 12.28 -5.47
N ILE A 173 1.11 11.83 -5.41
CA ILE A 173 2.30 12.66 -5.39
C ILE A 173 2.86 12.79 -6.80
N ASP A 174 3.17 14.01 -7.20
CA ASP A 174 3.82 14.33 -8.48
C ASP A 174 4.70 15.57 -8.30
N GLY A 175 5.77 15.69 -9.06
CA GLY A 175 6.83 16.68 -8.82
C GLY A 175 7.78 16.29 -7.69
N LEU A 176 7.89 14.97 -7.54
CA LEU A 176 8.90 14.18 -6.86
C LEU A 176 10.41 14.41 -7.32
#